data_AF-A0A9X6SS64-F1
#
_entry.id   AF-A0A9X6SS64-F1
#
_cell.length_a   1.000
_cell.length_b   1.000
_cell.length_c   1.000
_cell.angle_alpha   90.00
_cell.angle_beta   90.00
_cell.angle_gamma   90.00
#
_symmetry.space_group_name_H-M   'P 1'
#
loop_
_entity.id
_entity.type
_entity.pdbx_description
1 polymer ?
#
loop_
_entity_poly.entity_id
_entity_poly.type
_entity_poly.pdbx_seq_one_letter_code
_entity_poly.pdbx_strand_id
1 'polypeptide(L)'
;MQFASRFENIPNNVNKEAYTNLSFFNFAFTTRNWTGEKYIEREQIDGFISELTEHDKIISPQFQSENFVPFYFFLDVSVFNSREAEGNLKLLDFLEELDDFHETEMATVELEKRRNKYLSKLRYYMGKAENLGYLYRWSFLNASHSLASEVKDMVEREIEVLKAAFHKNFDLNKLSDEQFNKFGEEGDRLAALYSKKEEEVISKLMKYSYSEPSLFLFNAYFVAKWIEHYKNSCNMFKSYFVITQYWTKNKILTDIYQGQNFYDSCMVFQEMMGDYLGIISQDLHWYTTNLCILDKLDVADVHEEVLKSIAKWATRKIYKNKKYPLPKKKWVTDVTWDFLINIGIKQITFIREKEIEGPNGKETIVYAKANIGEKTYIIYPIIDPSNWENLSRSQKALMTYTLCLYHDITVENAFSFEQEEDASKLLANPFVNNPEKLVFEGIKAKSKVNQANNHNKTSASRSKHQPHKEHWVTFHFRKLTSDNESSEQAQEKAAKYDIEIPGGFTFIDAHMRGGSGEGDKQAPKVSALDIFSKTVSK
;
A
#
# COMPACT_ATOMS: atom_id res chain seq x y z
N MET A 1 5.47 -20.57 0.54
CA MET A 1 4.91 -19.27 0.93
C MET A 1 6.06 -18.41 1.44
N GLN A 2 6.26 -17.23 0.86
CA GLN A 2 7.26 -16.24 1.31
C GLN A 2 6.56 -14.88 1.56
N PHE A 3 7.16 -13.98 2.33
CA PHE A 3 6.63 -12.63 2.50
C PHE A 3 6.95 -11.81 1.25
N ALA A 4 5.94 -11.10 0.73
CA ALA A 4 6.11 -10.34 -0.51
C ALA A 4 6.97 -9.09 -0.31
N SER A 5 6.85 -8.43 0.84
CA SER A 5 7.48 -7.13 1.07
C SER A 5 9.00 -7.27 1.16
N ARG A 6 9.70 -6.68 0.17
CA ARG A 6 11.16 -6.53 0.15
C ARG A 6 11.50 -5.06 0.31
N PHE A 7 12.53 -4.74 1.10
CA PHE A 7 12.95 -3.35 1.30
C PHE A 7 13.62 -2.75 0.04
N GLU A 8 14.09 -3.57 -0.90
CA GLU A 8 14.64 -3.10 -2.19
C GLU A 8 13.63 -2.24 -2.98
N ASN A 9 12.34 -2.34 -2.67
CA ASN A 9 11.25 -1.51 -3.21
C ASN A 9 11.02 -0.19 -2.45
N ILE A 10 11.76 0.06 -1.38
CA ILE A 10 11.64 1.22 -0.52
C ILE A 10 12.86 2.10 -0.82
N PRO A 11 12.73 3.14 -1.67
CA PRO A 11 13.82 4.05 -1.96
C PRO A 11 14.46 4.57 -0.66
N ASN A 12 15.74 4.21 -0.42
CA ASN A 12 16.55 4.66 0.72
C ASN A 12 16.60 6.19 0.84
N ASN A 13 16.52 6.84 -0.31
CA ASN A 13 16.22 8.25 -0.43
C ASN A 13 14.98 8.34 -1.28
N VAL A 14 14.07 9.20 -0.85
CA VAL A 14 13.03 9.82 -1.66
C VAL A 14 13.72 10.52 -2.84
N ASN A 15 14.11 9.74 -3.84
CA ASN A 15 14.90 10.21 -4.94
C ASN A 15 13.91 10.70 -6.00
N LYS A 16 14.00 12.00 -6.31
CA LYS A 16 13.29 12.62 -7.43
C LYS A 16 13.51 11.91 -8.77
N GLU A 17 14.50 11.02 -8.85
CA GLU A 17 14.86 10.19 -10.02
C GLU A 17 13.91 9.00 -10.27
N ALA A 18 12.98 8.68 -9.37
CA ALA A 18 12.10 7.53 -9.55
C ALA A 18 10.95 7.80 -10.54
N TYR A 19 10.61 9.07 -10.76
CA TYR A 19 9.65 9.47 -11.77
C TYR A 19 10.35 9.74 -13.10
N THR A 20 9.79 9.20 -14.17
CA THR A 20 10.10 9.62 -15.52
C THR A 20 9.41 10.96 -15.78
N ASN A 21 10.19 11.99 -16.08
CA ASN A 21 9.69 13.33 -16.35
C ASN A 21 9.37 13.48 -17.83
N LEU A 22 8.14 13.88 -18.15
CA LEU A 22 7.72 14.26 -19.49
C LEU A 22 7.43 15.77 -19.56
N SER A 23 7.06 16.26 -20.74
CA SER A 23 6.98 17.70 -21.00
C SER A 23 6.02 18.48 -20.09
N PHE A 24 4.97 17.84 -19.55
CA PHE A 24 3.98 18.52 -18.69
C PHE A 24 3.43 17.68 -17.53
N PHE A 25 3.87 16.43 -17.42
CA PHE A 25 3.52 15.55 -16.31
C PHE A 25 4.66 14.58 -16.04
N ASN A 26 4.64 13.96 -14.88
CA ASN A 26 5.62 12.94 -14.52
C ASN A 26 4.89 11.63 -14.26
N PHE A 27 5.54 10.49 -14.48
CA PHE A 27 4.94 9.20 -14.16
C PHE A 27 5.96 8.23 -13.56
N ALA A 28 5.46 7.33 -12.73
CA ALA A 28 6.20 6.17 -12.24
C ALA A 28 5.25 4.98 -12.16
N PHE A 29 5.83 3.80 -12.26
CA PHE A 29 5.12 2.53 -12.13
C PHE A 29 5.54 1.82 -10.86
N THR A 30 4.64 1.02 -10.30
CA THR A 30 5.07 0.04 -9.30
C THR A 30 6.06 -0.95 -9.93
N THR A 31 7.01 -1.44 -9.15
CA THR A 31 7.99 -2.47 -9.53
C THR A 31 7.35 -3.85 -9.59
N ARG A 32 6.13 -4.00 -9.07
CA ARG A 32 5.38 -5.25 -9.08
C ARG A 32 3.88 -5.05 -9.19
N ASN A 33 3.21 -6.11 -9.62
CA ASN A 33 1.77 -6.19 -9.65
C ASN A 33 1.20 -6.50 -8.25
N TRP A 34 0.48 -5.57 -7.63
CA TRP A 34 -0.19 -5.80 -6.33
C TRP A 34 -1.60 -6.41 -6.48
N THR A 35 -2.08 -6.60 -7.71
CA THR A 35 -3.43 -7.06 -8.01
C THR A 35 -3.48 -8.09 -9.16
N GLY A 36 -3.77 -9.34 -8.80
CA GLY A 36 -3.97 -10.44 -9.76
C GLY A 36 -3.12 -11.67 -9.48
N GLU A 37 -3.28 -12.68 -10.32
CA GLU A 37 -2.60 -13.99 -10.23
C GLU A 37 -1.36 -14.07 -11.13
N LYS A 38 -0.99 -12.98 -11.82
CA LYS A 38 0.16 -12.92 -12.73
C LYS A 38 1.02 -11.73 -12.39
N TYR A 39 2.31 -12.00 -12.20
CA TYR A 39 3.33 -10.97 -12.04
C TYR A 39 3.56 -10.24 -13.37
N ILE A 40 3.61 -8.90 -13.33
CA ILE A 40 4.06 -8.07 -14.45
C ILE A 40 5.36 -7.39 -14.00
N GLU A 41 6.44 -7.69 -14.70
CA GLU A 41 7.78 -7.13 -14.50
C GLU A 41 7.90 -5.74 -15.12
N ARG A 42 8.79 -4.91 -14.59
CA ARG A 42 9.06 -3.58 -15.16
C ARG A 42 9.61 -3.70 -16.59
N GLU A 43 10.44 -4.69 -16.82
CA GLU A 43 11.01 -5.04 -18.12
C GLU A 43 9.91 -5.33 -19.17
N GLN A 44 8.74 -5.79 -18.73
CA GLN A 44 7.61 -6.06 -19.62
C GLN A 44 6.83 -4.78 -20.02
N ILE A 45 7.01 -3.68 -19.29
CA ILE A 45 6.38 -2.38 -19.58
C ILE A 45 7.37 -1.36 -20.15
N ASP A 46 8.67 -1.68 -20.21
CA ASP A 46 9.71 -0.78 -20.71
C ASP A 46 9.47 -0.34 -22.17
N GLY A 47 8.85 -1.20 -22.99
CA GLY A 47 8.42 -0.84 -24.34
C GLY A 47 7.39 0.29 -24.34
N PHE A 48 6.36 0.18 -23.49
CA PHE A 48 5.33 1.22 -23.33
C PHE A 48 5.95 2.55 -22.86
N ILE A 49 6.88 2.49 -21.89
CA ILE A 49 7.58 3.66 -21.35
C ILE A 49 8.43 4.35 -22.43
N SER A 50 9.16 3.55 -23.22
CA SER A 50 10.03 4.05 -24.28
C SER A 50 9.22 4.74 -25.37
N GLU A 51 8.16 4.08 -25.86
CA GLU A 51 7.25 4.64 -26.86
C GLU A 51 6.54 5.90 -26.35
N LEU A 52 6.08 5.92 -25.10
CA LEU A 52 5.47 7.11 -24.49
C LEU A 52 6.44 8.30 -24.48
N THR A 53 7.70 8.04 -24.12
CA THR A 53 8.75 9.07 -24.08
C THR A 53 9.11 9.59 -25.48
N GLU A 54 9.07 8.72 -26.49
CA GLU A 54 9.24 9.12 -27.89
C GLU A 54 8.07 9.97 -28.38
N HIS A 55 6.84 9.56 -28.08
CA HIS A 55 5.64 10.34 -28.40
C HIS A 55 5.64 11.71 -27.73
N ASP A 56 6.03 11.82 -26.46
CA ASP A 56 6.11 13.10 -25.75
C ASP A 56 7.00 14.11 -26.49
N LYS A 57 8.17 13.68 -26.95
CA LYS A 57 9.12 14.54 -27.68
C LYS A 57 8.54 15.11 -28.98
N ILE A 58 7.65 14.38 -29.65
CA ILE A 58 7.10 14.74 -30.97
C ILE A 58 5.77 15.48 -30.83
N ILE A 59 4.92 15.06 -29.90
CA ILE A 59 3.52 15.47 -29.80
C ILE A 59 3.36 16.60 -28.79
N SER A 60 3.94 16.51 -27.60
CA SER A 60 3.73 17.48 -26.51
C SER A 60 4.11 18.93 -26.84
N PRO A 61 5.14 19.22 -27.65
CA PRO A 61 5.42 20.59 -28.09
C PRO A 61 4.25 21.26 -28.82
N GLN A 62 3.34 20.48 -29.41
CA GLN A 62 2.17 20.98 -30.13
C GLN A 62 0.97 21.26 -29.21
N PHE A 63 1.05 20.89 -27.93
CA PHE A 63 -0.01 21.11 -26.93
C PHE A 63 0.09 22.46 -26.22
N GLN A 64 1.14 23.26 -26.47
CA GLN A 64 1.39 24.54 -25.78
C GLN A 64 1.38 24.38 -24.24
N SER A 65 2.05 23.33 -23.76
CA SER A 65 1.93 22.85 -22.38
C SER A 65 2.70 23.66 -21.33
N GLU A 66 3.37 24.74 -21.72
CA GLU A 66 4.18 25.62 -20.84
C GLU A 66 3.39 26.18 -19.65
N ASN A 67 2.07 26.27 -19.80
CA ASN A 67 1.17 26.84 -18.81
C ASN A 67 0.46 25.81 -17.93
N PHE A 68 0.66 24.51 -18.16
CA PHE A 68 -0.02 23.48 -17.37
C PHE A 68 0.52 23.39 -15.95
N VAL A 69 -0.37 23.01 -15.03
CA VAL A 69 0.01 22.66 -13.65
C VAL A 69 0.71 21.30 -13.70
N PRO A 70 1.95 21.16 -13.23
CA PRO A 70 2.62 19.87 -13.20
C PRO A 70 1.89 18.88 -12.27
N PHE A 71 1.76 17.64 -12.71
CA PHE A 71 1.12 16.56 -11.96
C PHE A 71 1.84 15.23 -12.19
N TYR A 72 1.52 14.25 -11.34
CA TYR A 72 2.20 12.98 -11.26
C TYR A 72 1.20 11.84 -11.43
N PHE A 73 1.51 10.89 -12.30
CA PHE A 73 0.88 9.57 -12.28
C PHE A 73 1.74 8.60 -11.48
N PHE A 74 1.13 7.87 -10.56
CA PHE A 74 1.77 6.72 -9.93
C PHE A 74 0.92 5.47 -10.15
N LEU A 75 1.37 4.63 -11.06
CA LEU A 75 0.54 3.61 -11.68
C LEU A 75 0.96 2.23 -11.19
N ASP A 76 0.00 1.45 -10.70
CA ASP A 76 0.27 0.04 -10.46
C ASP A 76 0.31 -0.71 -11.80
N VAL A 77 1.32 -1.55 -12.03
CA VAL A 77 1.47 -2.30 -13.31
C VAL A 77 0.27 -3.19 -13.63
N SER A 78 -0.59 -3.48 -12.66
CA SER A 78 -1.86 -4.15 -12.89
C SER A 78 -2.82 -3.45 -13.84
N VAL A 79 -2.68 -2.14 -14.09
CA VAL A 79 -3.53 -1.43 -15.07
C VAL A 79 -3.47 -2.07 -16.46
N PHE A 80 -2.34 -2.72 -16.80
CA PHE A 80 -2.17 -3.49 -18.04
C PHE A 80 -2.88 -4.85 -18.06
N ASN A 81 -3.35 -5.36 -16.91
CA ASN A 81 -4.19 -6.58 -16.86
C ASN A 81 -5.67 -6.29 -17.18
N SER A 82 -6.06 -5.04 -17.36
CA SER A 82 -7.45 -4.67 -17.58
C SER A 82 -7.93 -5.09 -18.97
N ARG A 83 -9.09 -5.76 -19.06
CA ARG A 83 -9.80 -5.88 -20.36
C ARG A 83 -10.27 -4.53 -20.89
N GLU A 84 -10.39 -3.54 -20.01
CA GLU A 84 -10.63 -2.15 -20.42
C GLU A 84 -9.43 -1.57 -21.21
N ALA A 85 -8.23 -2.16 -21.14
CA ALA A 85 -7.12 -1.82 -22.04
C ALA A 85 -7.35 -2.26 -23.50
N GLU A 86 -8.43 -2.98 -23.84
CA GLU A 86 -8.74 -3.32 -25.24
C GLU A 86 -9.38 -2.15 -26.02
N GLY A 87 -9.57 -0.99 -25.37
CA GLY A 87 -10.05 0.22 -26.02
C GLY A 87 -11.57 0.24 -26.31
N ASN A 88 -12.02 1.24 -27.08
CA ASN A 88 -13.39 1.34 -27.55
C ASN A 88 -13.49 0.91 -29.03
N LEU A 89 -13.61 -0.40 -29.27
CA LEU A 89 -13.62 -0.98 -30.62
C LEU A 89 -14.64 -0.33 -31.56
N LYS A 90 -15.85 0.00 -31.07
CA LYS A 90 -16.88 0.66 -31.90
C LYS A 90 -16.51 2.07 -32.34
N LEU A 91 -15.72 2.77 -31.52
CA LEU A 91 -15.18 4.07 -31.91
C LEU A 91 -14.05 3.89 -32.92
N LEU A 92 -13.16 2.92 -32.70
CA LEU A 92 -12.08 2.61 -33.65
C LEU A 92 -12.63 2.23 -35.03
N ASP A 93 -13.60 1.32 -35.11
CA ASP A 93 -14.28 0.95 -36.36
C ASP A 93 -14.89 2.18 -37.06
N PHE A 94 -15.39 3.15 -36.28
CA PHE A 94 -15.95 4.38 -36.83
C PHE A 94 -14.87 5.36 -37.30
N LEU A 95 -13.74 5.45 -36.62
CA LEU A 95 -12.61 6.29 -37.04
C LEU A 95 -11.99 5.76 -38.32
N GLU A 96 -11.90 4.43 -38.47
CA GLU A 96 -11.50 3.79 -39.73
C GLU A 96 -12.51 4.09 -40.85
N GLU A 97 -13.82 4.00 -40.58
CA GLU A 97 -14.87 4.41 -41.53
C GLU A 97 -14.75 5.91 -41.92
N LEU A 98 -14.27 6.73 -40.99
CA LEU A 98 -14.10 8.17 -41.17
C LEU A 98 -12.87 8.48 -42.04
N ASP A 99 -11.78 7.72 -41.94
CA ASP A 99 -10.56 7.90 -42.75
C ASP A 99 -10.85 7.81 -44.26
N ASP A 100 -11.80 6.95 -44.65
CA ASP A 100 -12.27 6.80 -46.04
C ASP A 100 -13.15 7.98 -46.53
N PHE A 101 -13.47 8.95 -45.66
CA PHE A 101 -14.28 10.11 -46.04
C PHE A 101 -13.43 11.21 -46.67
N HIS A 102 -13.62 11.45 -47.96
CA HIS A 102 -12.99 12.57 -48.64
C HIS A 102 -14.05 13.48 -49.27
N GLU A 103 -13.96 14.78 -48.98
CA GLU A 103 -14.78 15.78 -49.65
C GLU A 103 -14.31 15.91 -51.10
N THR A 104 -15.24 15.81 -52.05
CA THR A 104 -14.97 16.09 -53.47
C THR A 104 -15.37 17.53 -53.80
N GLU A 105 -14.78 18.11 -54.85
CA GLU A 105 -15.01 19.51 -55.27
C GLU A 105 -16.49 19.84 -55.59
N MET A 106 -17.34 18.83 -55.81
CA MET A 106 -18.78 18.99 -55.99
C MET A 106 -19.54 18.33 -54.84
N ALA A 107 -19.98 19.15 -53.87
CA ALA A 107 -20.83 18.70 -52.77
C ALA A 107 -22.18 18.19 -53.31
N THR A 108 -22.36 16.87 -53.34
CA THR A 108 -23.66 16.25 -53.63
C THR A 108 -24.52 16.20 -52.36
N VAL A 109 -25.84 16.20 -52.50
CA VAL A 109 -26.79 16.02 -51.39
C VAL A 109 -26.49 14.74 -50.60
N GLU A 110 -26.00 13.70 -51.27
CA GLU A 110 -25.59 12.42 -50.67
C GLU A 110 -24.36 12.59 -49.76
N LEU A 111 -23.34 13.32 -50.22
CA LEU A 111 -22.12 13.61 -49.46
C LEU A 111 -22.43 14.48 -48.23
N GLU A 112 -23.30 15.47 -48.37
CA GLU A 112 -23.69 16.34 -47.27
C GLU A 112 -24.51 15.58 -46.20
N LYS A 113 -25.40 14.66 -46.63
CA LYS A 113 -26.07 13.73 -45.71
C LYS A 113 -25.08 12.82 -44.97
N ARG A 114 -24.08 12.28 -45.67
CA ARG A 114 -23.04 11.42 -45.08
C ARG A 114 -22.17 12.21 -44.07
N ARG A 115 -21.76 13.43 -44.43
CA ARG A 115 -21.05 14.35 -43.53
C ARG A 115 -21.86 14.62 -42.26
N ASN A 116 -23.14 14.98 -42.39
CA ASN A 116 -24.02 15.22 -41.23
C ASN A 116 -24.20 13.97 -40.35
N LYS A 117 -24.27 12.77 -40.95
CA LYS A 117 -24.30 11.50 -40.22
C LYS A 117 -23.02 11.30 -39.40
N TYR A 118 -21.84 11.56 -39.99
CA TYR A 118 -20.56 11.45 -39.29
C TYR A 118 -20.40 12.47 -38.18
N LEU A 119 -20.77 13.73 -38.42
CA LEU A 119 -20.78 14.76 -37.37
C LEU A 119 -21.70 14.39 -36.21
N SER A 120 -22.87 13.78 -36.49
CA SER A 120 -23.77 13.29 -35.43
C SER A 120 -23.15 12.16 -34.61
N LYS A 121 -22.51 11.19 -35.27
CA LYS A 121 -21.76 10.11 -34.59
C LYS A 121 -20.59 10.66 -33.76
N LEU A 122 -19.83 11.62 -34.30
CA LEU A 122 -18.74 12.30 -33.61
C LEU A 122 -19.25 12.98 -32.33
N ARG A 123 -20.34 13.76 -32.41
CA ARG A 123 -20.97 14.38 -31.23
C ARG A 123 -21.40 13.35 -30.18
N TYR A 124 -21.97 12.24 -30.61
CA TYR A 124 -22.35 11.15 -29.70
C TYR A 124 -21.14 10.57 -28.96
N TYR A 125 -20.02 10.33 -29.65
CA TYR A 125 -18.81 9.82 -29.02
C TYR A 125 -18.13 10.86 -28.14
N MET A 126 -18.08 12.14 -28.56
CA MET A 126 -17.50 13.25 -27.81
C MET A 126 -18.19 13.48 -26.46
N GLY A 127 -19.52 13.33 -26.39
CA GLY A 127 -20.27 13.48 -25.13
C GLY A 127 -19.91 12.45 -24.04
N LYS A 128 -18.92 11.59 -24.27
CA LYS A 128 -18.35 10.65 -23.30
C LYS A 128 -16.87 10.94 -23.12
N ALA A 129 -16.50 11.31 -21.89
CA ALA A 129 -15.14 11.72 -21.54
C ALA A 129 -14.07 10.67 -21.93
N GLU A 130 -14.39 9.38 -21.82
CA GLU A 130 -13.48 8.28 -22.18
C GLU A 130 -13.07 8.23 -23.65
N ASN A 131 -13.77 8.93 -24.55
CA ASN A 131 -13.46 8.93 -25.99
C ASN A 131 -12.65 10.15 -26.45
N LEU A 132 -12.48 11.17 -25.60
CA LEU A 132 -11.87 12.44 -26.02
C LEU A 132 -10.43 12.25 -26.51
N GLY A 133 -9.63 11.42 -25.84
CA GLY A 133 -8.26 11.09 -26.27
C GLY A 133 -8.20 10.48 -27.66
N TYR A 134 -9.06 9.51 -27.97
CA TYR A 134 -9.10 8.87 -29.28
C TYR A 134 -9.44 9.86 -30.39
N LEU A 135 -10.47 10.68 -30.17
CA LEU A 135 -10.96 11.64 -31.16
C LEU A 135 -9.94 12.76 -31.41
N TYR A 136 -9.32 13.26 -30.34
CA TYR A 136 -8.30 14.29 -30.45
C TYR A 136 -7.03 13.74 -31.11
N ARG A 137 -6.58 12.54 -30.73
CA ARG A 137 -5.49 11.82 -31.40
C ARG A 137 -5.76 11.67 -32.88
N TRP A 138 -6.95 11.21 -33.26
CA TRP A 138 -7.34 11.04 -34.66
C TRP A 138 -7.26 12.37 -35.41
N SER A 139 -7.83 13.46 -34.86
CA SER A 139 -7.77 14.78 -35.50
C SER A 139 -6.35 15.30 -35.68
N PHE A 140 -5.46 14.93 -34.75
CA PHE A 140 -4.07 15.35 -34.74
C PHE A 140 -3.24 14.59 -35.77
N LEU A 141 -3.39 13.26 -35.83
CA LEU A 141 -2.67 12.41 -36.77
C LEU A 141 -3.18 12.58 -38.21
N ASN A 142 -4.46 12.92 -38.37
CA ASN A 142 -5.10 13.14 -39.66
C ASN A 142 -5.29 14.63 -39.98
N ALA A 143 -4.33 15.50 -39.64
CA ALA A 143 -4.47 16.95 -39.77
C ALA A 143 -4.86 17.44 -41.19
N SER A 144 -4.57 16.67 -42.24
CA SER A 144 -4.96 16.97 -43.63
C SER A 144 -6.38 16.53 -44.00
N HIS A 145 -7.05 15.76 -43.15
CA HIS A 145 -8.41 15.29 -43.40
C HIS A 145 -9.42 16.44 -43.28
N SER A 146 -10.44 16.48 -44.14
CA SER A 146 -11.40 17.60 -44.25
C SER A 146 -12.12 17.93 -42.93
N LEU A 147 -12.39 16.90 -42.13
CA LEU A 147 -13.05 17.03 -40.82
C LEU A 147 -12.09 17.20 -39.62
N ALA A 148 -10.77 17.15 -39.81
CA ALA A 148 -9.82 17.11 -38.69
C ALA A 148 -9.89 18.35 -37.80
N SER A 149 -9.87 19.56 -38.40
CA SER A 149 -9.99 20.82 -37.65
C SER A 149 -11.31 20.91 -36.90
N GLU A 150 -12.42 20.50 -37.53
CA GLU A 150 -13.74 20.52 -36.91
C GLU A 150 -13.82 19.55 -35.72
N VAL A 151 -13.28 18.33 -35.86
CA VAL A 151 -13.19 17.36 -34.76
C VAL A 151 -12.35 17.91 -33.62
N LYS A 152 -11.18 18.51 -33.92
CA LYS A 152 -10.29 19.11 -32.93
C LYS A 152 -11.03 20.16 -32.10
N ASP A 153 -11.65 21.14 -32.75
CA ASP A 153 -12.38 22.23 -32.10
C ASP A 153 -13.56 21.71 -31.27
N MET A 154 -14.26 20.68 -31.76
CA MET A 154 -15.37 20.07 -31.03
C MET A 154 -14.90 19.37 -29.75
N VAL A 155 -13.78 18.64 -29.80
CA VAL A 155 -13.23 17.98 -28.62
C VAL A 155 -12.72 18.98 -27.59
N GLU A 156 -11.99 20.03 -28.02
CA GLU A 156 -11.52 21.09 -27.13
C GLU A 156 -12.68 21.84 -26.48
N ARG A 157 -13.78 22.05 -27.21
CA ARG A 157 -15.00 22.63 -26.63
C ARG A 157 -15.65 21.73 -25.60
N GLU A 158 -15.70 20.43 -25.86
CA GLU A 158 -16.37 19.47 -24.97
C GLU A 158 -15.69 19.38 -23.61
N ILE A 159 -14.35 19.39 -23.54
CA ILE A 159 -13.66 19.40 -22.25
C ILE A 159 -13.96 20.67 -21.45
N GLU A 160 -14.08 21.83 -22.11
CA GLU A 160 -14.48 23.08 -21.44
C GLU A 160 -15.94 23.05 -20.96
N VAL A 161 -16.84 22.42 -21.72
CA VAL A 161 -18.23 22.19 -21.31
C VAL A 161 -18.29 21.29 -20.08
N LEU A 162 -17.53 20.19 -20.06
CA LEU A 162 -17.45 19.27 -18.92
C LEU A 162 -16.95 19.98 -17.66
N LYS A 163 -15.86 20.77 -17.78
CA LYS A 163 -15.33 21.59 -16.69
C LYS A 163 -16.37 22.57 -16.17
N ALA A 164 -16.99 23.35 -17.07
CA ALA A 164 -17.98 24.35 -16.68
C ALA A 164 -19.19 23.72 -15.97
N ALA A 165 -19.67 22.58 -16.45
CA ALA A 165 -20.76 21.84 -15.82
C ALA A 165 -20.41 21.33 -14.42
N PHE A 166 -19.18 20.86 -14.23
CA PHE A 166 -18.67 20.42 -12.93
C PHE A 166 -18.51 21.60 -11.96
N HIS A 167 -17.74 22.62 -12.33
CA HIS A 167 -17.46 23.76 -11.47
C HIS A 167 -18.68 24.66 -11.27
N LYS A 168 -19.77 24.50 -12.03
CA LYS A 168 -21.05 25.12 -11.66
C LYS A 168 -21.52 24.69 -10.26
N ASN A 169 -21.29 23.43 -9.90
CA ASN A 169 -21.70 22.86 -8.62
C ASN A 169 -20.53 22.69 -7.63
N PHE A 170 -19.30 22.68 -8.15
CA PHE A 170 -18.06 22.41 -7.40
C PHE A 170 -17.01 23.51 -7.67
N ASP A 171 -17.38 24.78 -7.47
CA ASP A 171 -16.48 25.93 -7.61
C ASP A 171 -15.82 26.24 -6.27
N LEU A 172 -14.51 26.00 -6.17
CA LEU A 172 -13.77 26.35 -4.96
C LEU A 172 -13.75 27.86 -4.70
N ASN A 173 -13.85 28.67 -5.75
CA ASN A 173 -13.85 30.14 -5.61
C ASN A 173 -15.18 30.70 -5.10
N LYS A 174 -16.21 29.85 -4.95
CA LYS A 174 -17.52 30.21 -4.40
C LYS A 174 -17.75 29.65 -2.99
N LEU A 175 -16.74 29.00 -2.39
CA LEU A 175 -16.81 28.60 -1.00
C LEU A 175 -16.90 29.83 -0.10
N SER A 176 -17.74 29.79 0.94
CA SER A 176 -17.70 30.82 1.98
C SER A 176 -16.38 30.79 2.73
N ASP A 177 -15.98 31.89 3.38
CA ASP A 177 -14.75 31.91 4.19
C ASP A 177 -14.72 30.78 5.25
N GLU A 178 -15.87 30.45 5.84
CA GLU A 178 -15.97 29.34 6.79
C GLU A 178 -15.76 27.97 6.11
N GLN A 179 -16.35 27.75 4.94
CA GLN A 179 -16.15 26.51 4.18
C GLN A 179 -14.71 26.41 3.68
N PHE A 180 -14.15 27.50 3.19
CA PHE A 180 -12.77 27.60 2.71
C PHE A 180 -11.77 27.30 3.83
N ASN A 181 -11.96 27.88 5.02
CA ASN A 181 -11.09 27.65 6.17
C ASN A 181 -11.20 26.22 6.72
N LYS A 182 -12.37 25.58 6.61
CA LYS A 182 -12.58 24.17 6.98
C LYS A 182 -12.20 23.19 5.87
N PHE A 183 -11.98 23.66 4.65
CA PHE A 183 -11.77 22.80 3.49
C PHE A 183 -10.45 22.05 3.64
N GLY A 184 -10.53 20.72 3.73
CA GLY A 184 -9.36 19.87 3.97
C GLY A 184 -9.03 19.61 5.44
N GLU A 185 -9.84 20.07 6.39
CA GLU A 185 -9.73 19.67 7.80
C GLU A 185 -10.26 18.24 8.04
N GLU A 186 -9.91 17.65 9.20
CA GLU A 186 -10.31 16.29 9.58
C GLU A 186 -11.85 16.14 9.58
N GLY A 187 -12.35 15.22 8.75
CA GLY A 187 -13.79 14.93 8.66
C GLY A 187 -14.59 15.88 7.78
N ASP A 188 -13.93 16.73 6.98
CA ASP A 188 -14.62 17.58 6.01
C ASP A 188 -15.29 16.76 4.91
N ARG A 189 -16.62 16.69 4.99
CA ARG A 189 -17.47 15.99 4.00
C ARG A 189 -17.44 16.67 2.64
N LEU A 190 -17.16 17.98 2.58
CA LEU A 190 -17.14 18.74 1.34
C LEU A 190 -15.87 18.41 0.55
N ALA A 191 -14.68 18.51 1.15
CA ALA A 191 -13.44 18.08 0.50
C ALA A 191 -13.49 16.61 0.04
N ALA A 192 -14.03 15.70 0.86
CA ALA A 192 -14.20 14.30 0.48
C ALA A 192 -15.15 14.12 -0.72
N LEU A 193 -16.23 14.92 -0.79
CA LEU A 193 -17.14 14.90 -1.94
C LEU A 193 -16.47 15.45 -3.20
N TYR A 194 -15.69 16.53 -3.10
CA TYR A 194 -14.92 17.08 -4.22
C TYR A 194 -13.93 16.06 -4.76
N SER A 195 -13.09 15.45 -3.91
CA SER A 195 -12.11 14.43 -4.31
C SER A 195 -12.77 13.28 -5.08
N LYS A 196 -13.87 12.74 -4.53
CA LYS A 196 -14.60 11.65 -5.18
C LYS A 196 -15.14 12.03 -6.56
N LYS A 197 -15.59 13.28 -6.72
CA LYS A 197 -16.10 13.78 -8.01
C LYS A 197 -15.00 14.04 -9.01
N GLU A 198 -13.83 14.51 -8.58
CA GLU A 198 -12.61 14.60 -9.38
C GLU A 198 -12.16 13.20 -9.86
N GLU A 199 -12.09 12.23 -8.95
CA GLU A 199 -11.74 10.84 -9.25
C GLU A 199 -12.66 10.24 -10.31
N GLU A 200 -13.98 10.46 -10.21
CA GLU A 200 -14.96 10.01 -11.21
C GLU A 200 -14.70 10.57 -12.62
N VAL A 201 -14.24 11.81 -12.73
CA VAL A 201 -13.95 12.44 -14.03
C VAL A 201 -12.61 11.95 -14.59
N ILE A 202 -11.55 12.01 -13.79
CA ILE A 202 -10.21 11.55 -14.22
C ILE A 202 -10.24 10.06 -14.57
N SER A 203 -10.97 9.24 -13.80
CA SER A 203 -11.16 7.82 -14.11
C SER A 203 -11.78 7.60 -15.49
N LYS A 204 -12.78 8.41 -15.89
CA LYS A 204 -13.37 8.31 -17.24
C LYS A 204 -12.40 8.76 -18.32
N LEU A 205 -11.73 9.90 -18.15
CA LEU A 205 -10.73 10.39 -19.10
C LEU A 205 -9.63 9.36 -19.32
N MET A 206 -9.23 8.65 -18.27
CA MET A 206 -8.12 7.70 -18.34
C MET A 206 -8.53 6.27 -18.73
N LYS A 207 -9.81 5.98 -18.92
CA LYS A 207 -10.35 4.60 -19.02
C LYS A 207 -9.62 3.70 -20.02
N TYR A 208 -9.30 4.22 -21.21
CA TYR A 208 -8.69 3.44 -22.30
C TYR A 208 -7.19 3.68 -22.48
N SER A 209 -6.58 4.49 -21.61
CA SER A 209 -5.21 5.01 -21.79
C SER A 209 -4.14 3.94 -21.93
N TYR A 210 -4.34 2.78 -21.32
CA TYR A 210 -3.34 1.71 -21.25
C TYR A 210 -3.30 0.80 -22.47
N SER A 211 -4.20 1.02 -23.43
CA SER A 211 -4.22 0.31 -24.70
C SER A 211 -3.00 0.65 -25.58
N GLU A 212 -2.58 1.93 -25.56
CA GLU A 212 -1.53 2.45 -26.43
C GLU A 212 -0.79 3.63 -25.76
N PRO A 213 0.55 3.71 -25.83
CA PRO A 213 1.33 4.82 -25.25
C PRO A 213 0.90 6.20 -25.75
N SER A 214 0.64 6.36 -27.05
CA SER A 214 0.18 7.63 -27.61
C SER A 214 -1.16 8.05 -27.03
N LEU A 215 -2.10 7.11 -26.83
CA LEU A 215 -3.40 7.42 -26.26
C LEU A 215 -3.29 7.86 -24.81
N PHE A 216 -2.39 7.23 -24.03
CA PHE A 216 -2.07 7.69 -22.68
C PHE A 216 -1.64 9.15 -22.67
N LEU A 217 -0.76 9.55 -23.58
CA LEU A 217 -0.29 10.93 -23.70
C LEU A 217 -1.45 11.93 -24.00
N PHE A 218 -2.34 11.57 -24.93
CA PHE A 218 -3.51 12.40 -25.25
C PHE A 218 -4.53 12.47 -24.11
N ASN A 219 -4.75 11.38 -23.38
CA ASN A 219 -5.60 11.40 -22.19
C ASN A 219 -4.97 12.23 -21.06
N ALA A 220 -3.65 12.14 -20.87
CA ALA A 220 -2.90 12.97 -19.93
C ALA A 220 -3.04 14.47 -20.29
N TYR A 221 -3.07 14.83 -21.57
CA TYR A 221 -3.37 16.21 -22.00
C TYR A 221 -4.76 16.67 -21.53
N PHE A 222 -5.80 15.84 -21.62
CA PHE A 222 -7.12 16.19 -21.11
C PHE A 222 -7.17 16.28 -19.58
N VAL A 223 -6.40 15.45 -18.88
CA VAL A 223 -6.20 15.60 -17.43
C VAL A 223 -5.51 16.92 -17.11
N ALA A 224 -4.45 17.29 -17.85
CA ALA A 224 -3.75 18.56 -17.69
C ALA A 224 -4.69 19.76 -17.90
N LYS A 225 -5.52 19.68 -18.95
CA LYS A 225 -6.59 20.66 -19.18
C LYS A 225 -7.54 20.69 -18.00
N TRP A 226 -8.04 19.56 -17.53
CA TRP A 226 -8.96 19.47 -16.39
C TRP A 226 -8.41 20.20 -15.16
N ILE A 227 -7.18 19.88 -14.75
CA ILE A 227 -6.57 20.46 -13.55
C ILE A 227 -6.16 21.93 -13.71
N GLU A 228 -6.10 22.47 -14.94
CA GLU A 228 -5.79 23.88 -15.22
C GLU A 228 -6.77 24.83 -14.50
N HIS A 229 -8.02 24.40 -14.25
CA HIS A 229 -8.99 25.16 -13.46
C HIS A 229 -8.44 25.56 -12.09
N TYR A 230 -7.60 24.71 -11.49
CA TYR A 230 -7.04 24.91 -10.16
C TYR A 230 -5.79 25.79 -10.15
N LYS A 231 -5.25 26.20 -11.31
CA LYS A 231 -4.00 26.98 -11.43
C LYS A 231 -4.01 28.27 -10.60
N ASN A 232 -5.14 28.95 -10.53
CA ASN A 232 -5.28 30.21 -9.76
C ASN A 232 -5.63 29.98 -8.29
N SER A 233 -6.22 28.82 -7.97
CA SER A 233 -6.48 28.36 -6.60
C SER A 233 -5.27 27.62 -5.99
N CYS A 234 -4.14 27.53 -6.72
CA CYS A 234 -2.92 26.83 -6.34
C CYS A 234 -2.27 27.33 -5.04
N ASN A 235 -2.57 28.54 -4.54
CA ASN A 235 -2.09 28.99 -3.23
C ASN A 235 -2.73 28.22 -2.07
N MET A 236 -3.95 27.71 -2.26
CA MET A 236 -4.69 26.91 -1.28
C MET A 236 -4.18 25.47 -1.28
N PHE A 237 -3.87 24.94 -2.46
CA PHE A 237 -3.36 23.58 -2.56
C PHE A 237 -1.86 23.53 -2.31
N LYS A 238 -1.05 24.50 -2.75
CA LYS A 238 0.42 24.44 -2.76
C LYS A 238 1.00 23.13 -3.32
N SER A 239 0.19 22.28 -3.95
CA SER A 239 0.36 20.84 -3.98
C SER A 239 0.44 20.29 -5.38
N TYR A 240 1.26 19.26 -5.57
CA TYR A 240 1.20 18.44 -6.77
C TYR A 240 -0.06 17.57 -6.73
N PHE A 241 -0.70 17.38 -7.89
CA PHE A 241 -1.73 16.36 -8.08
C PHE A 241 -1.03 15.02 -8.33
N VAL A 242 -1.23 14.06 -7.45
CA VAL A 242 -0.74 12.67 -7.62
C VAL A 242 -1.96 11.81 -7.91
N ILE A 243 -2.03 11.30 -9.13
CA ILE A 243 -3.10 10.42 -9.59
C ILE A 243 -2.58 9.00 -9.52
N THR A 244 -3.21 8.17 -8.69
CA THR A 244 -2.86 6.76 -8.58
C THR A 244 -3.91 5.89 -9.25
N GLN A 245 -3.48 4.90 -10.02
CA GLN A 245 -4.40 3.97 -10.67
C GLN A 245 -3.94 2.53 -10.51
N TYR A 246 -4.89 1.64 -10.22
CA TYR A 246 -4.65 0.21 -10.04
C TYR A 246 -5.90 -0.61 -10.40
N TRP A 247 -5.71 -1.86 -10.82
CA TRP A 247 -6.81 -2.74 -11.17
C TRP A 247 -7.43 -3.38 -9.93
N THR A 248 -8.75 -3.35 -9.80
CA THR A 248 -9.45 -4.05 -8.71
C THR A 248 -10.84 -4.47 -9.15
N LYS A 249 -11.24 -5.71 -8.80
CA LYS A 249 -12.59 -6.24 -9.05
C LYS A 249 -13.11 -5.95 -10.47
N ASN A 250 -12.26 -6.18 -11.48
CA ASN A 250 -12.54 -6.01 -12.91
C ASN A 250 -12.67 -4.57 -13.43
N LYS A 251 -12.12 -3.57 -12.73
CA LYS A 251 -12.04 -2.19 -13.23
C LYS A 251 -10.77 -1.49 -12.75
N ILE A 252 -10.35 -0.43 -13.46
CA ILE A 252 -9.31 0.46 -12.97
C ILE A 252 -9.92 1.42 -11.93
N LEU A 253 -9.33 1.47 -10.74
CA LEU A 253 -9.66 2.47 -9.71
C LEU A 253 -8.71 3.66 -9.86
N THR A 254 -9.20 4.86 -9.54
CA THR A 254 -8.43 6.09 -9.56
C THR A 254 -8.58 6.78 -8.21
N ASP A 255 -7.46 7.04 -7.55
CA ASP A 255 -7.41 7.89 -6.37
C ASP A 255 -6.58 9.14 -6.70
N ILE A 256 -6.91 10.26 -6.06
CA ILE A 256 -6.22 11.53 -6.26
C ILE A 256 -5.72 12.04 -4.92
N TYR A 257 -4.43 12.34 -4.85
CA TYR A 257 -3.80 12.97 -3.70
C TYR A 257 -3.28 14.35 -4.06
N GLN A 258 -3.45 15.29 -3.14
CA GLN A 258 -3.01 16.67 -3.30
C GLN A 258 -2.04 16.97 -2.15
N GLY A 259 -0.76 17.23 -2.47
CA GLY A 259 0.25 17.61 -1.47
C GLY A 259 1.58 18.13 -2.04
N GLN A 260 2.29 18.99 -1.31
CA GLN A 260 3.70 19.35 -1.65
C GLN A 260 4.65 18.16 -1.61
N ASN A 261 4.44 17.25 -0.66
CA ASN A 261 5.35 16.12 -0.38
C ASN A 261 4.69 14.77 -0.64
N PHE A 262 3.52 14.75 -1.30
CA PHE A 262 2.76 13.52 -1.47
C PHE A 262 3.34 12.60 -2.54
N TYR A 263 3.88 13.12 -3.66
CA TYR A 263 4.40 12.25 -4.75
C TYR A 263 5.51 11.31 -4.26
N ASP A 264 6.44 11.87 -3.50
CA ASP A 264 7.55 11.18 -2.84
C ASP A 264 7.11 10.07 -1.88
N SER A 265 6.07 10.35 -1.09
CA SER A 265 5.56 9.40 -0.09
C SER A 265 4.62 8.35 -0.73
N CYS A 266 3.79 8.75 -1.68
CA CYS A 266 2.83 7.90 -2.40
C CYS A 266 3.51 6.75 -3.13
N MET A 267 4.67 7.01 -3.76
CA MET A 267 5.42 5.96 -4.44
C MET A 267 5.88 4.87 -3.45
N VAL A 268 6.57 5.26 -2.38
CA VAL A 268 7.02 4.34 -1.32
C VAL A 268 5.83 3.57 -0.76
N PHE A 269 4.72 4.27 -0.51
CA PHE A 269 3.56 3.66 0.10
C PHE A 269 2.79 2.73 -0.83
N GLN A 270 2.57 3.07 -2.09
CA GLN A 270 1.85 2.18 -2.99
C GLN A 270 2.72 0.99 -3.41
N GLU A 271 4.05 1.15 -3.45
CA GLU A 271 5.00 0.03 -3.48
C GLU A 271 4.98 -0.85 -2.25
N MET A 272 4.50 -0.35 -1.11
CA MET A 272 4.43 -1.13 0.12
C MET A 272 3.04 -1.72 0.32
N MET A 273 2.00 -0.99 -0.11
CA MET A 273 0.62 -1.13 0.33
C MET A 273 -0.32 -1.57 -0.81
N GLY A 274 0.07 -1.37 -2.07
CA GLY A 274 -0.74 -1.69 -3.25
C GLY A 274 -2.15 -1.10 -3.19
N ASP A 275 -3.17 -1.93 -3.47
CA ASP A 275 -4.60 -1.60 -3.37
C ASP A 275 -5.07 -1.18 -1.97
N TYR A 276 -4.24 -1.34 -0.94
CA TYR A 276 -4.54 -0.92 0.43
C TYR A 276 -4.32 0.58 0.64
N LEU A 277 -3.57 1.26 -0.26
CA LEU A 277 -3.36 2.71 -0.15
C LEU A 277 -4.69 3.47 -0.17
N GLY A 278 -5.59 3.16 -1.11
CA GLY A 278 -6.91 3.80 -1.20
C GLY A 278 -7.82 3.57 0.03
N ILE A 279 -7.55 2.52 0.83
CA ILE A 279 -8.26 2.28 2.09
C ILE A 279 -7.72 3.17 3.22
N ILE A 280 -6.41 3.44 3.23
CA ILE A 280 -5.76 4.18 4.32
C ILE A 280 -5.71 5.67 4.03
N SER A 281 -5.65 6.08 2.77
CA SER A 281 -5.56 7.48 2.38
C SER A 281 -6.79 8.32 2.72
N GLN A 282 -7.87 7.67 3.14
CA GLN A 282 -9.07 8.32 3.68
C GLN A 282 -8.90 8.75 5.16
N ASP A 283 -7.84 8.33 5.84
CA ASP A 283 -7.49 8.81 7.18
C ASP A 283 -6.47 9.95 7.09
N LEU A 284 -6.80 11.15 7.58
CA LEU A 284 -5.88 12.28 7.58
C LEU A 284 -4.63 12.05 8.46
N HIS A 285 -4.69 11.19 9.47
CA HIS A 285 -3.53 10.87 10.33
C HIS A 285 -2.49 10.00 9.61
N TRP A 286 -2.87 9.39 8.47
CA TRP A 286 -1.95 8.64 7.61
C TRP A 286 -0.76 9.47 7.13
N TYR A 287 -0.91 10.78 6.95
CA TYR A 287 0.17 11.63 6.44
C TYR A 287 1.40 11.64 7.37
N THR A 288 1.20 11.38 8.67
CA THR A 288 2.29 11.23 9.65
C THR A 288 2.95 9.85 9.65
N THR A 289 2.56 8.94 8.76
CA THR A 289 2.73 7.51 8.98
C THR A 289 3.81 6.88 8.09
N ASN A 290 5.07 7.21 8.33
CA ASN A 290 6.20 6.56 7.68
C ASN A 290 7.03 5.79 8.73
N LEU A 291 7.54 4.60 8.37
CA LEU A 291 8.62 3.94 9.11
C LEU A 291 9.81 4.90 9.35
N CYS A 292 9.97 5.95 8.53
CA CYS A 292 10.95 7.02 8.74
C CYS A 292 10.78 7.82 10.04
N ILE A 293 9.60 7.81 10.70
CA ILE A 293 9.50 8.35 12.06
C ILE A 293 10.38 7.55 13.02
N LEU A 294 10.51 6.25 12.81
CA LEU A 294 11.39 5.39 13.61
C LEU A 294 12.87 5.66 13.35
N ASP A 295 13.22 6.24 12.19
CA ASP A 295 14.61 6.60 11.86
C ASP A 295 15.11 7.81 12.64
N LYS A 296 14.19 8.65 13.14
CA LYS A 296 14.52 9.78 14.03
C LYS A 296 14.71 9.35 15.49
N LEU A 297 14.44 8.09 15.81
CA LEU A 297 14.57 7.55 17.16
C LEU A 297 15.94 6.89 17.24
N ASP A 298 16.92 7.66 17.73
CA ASP A 298 18.30 7.23 17.95
C ASP A 298 18.38 6.26 19.13
N VAL A 299 18.99 5.09 18.92
CA VAL A 299 19.05 4.03 19.92
C VAL A 299 20.35 3.24 19.82
N ALA A 300 21.09 3.24 20.94
CA ALA A 300 22.39 2.58 21.09
C ALA A 300 22.30 1.10 21.49
N ASP A 301 21.22 0.66 22.15
CA ASP A 301 21.22 -0.58 22.96
C ASP A 301 20.63 -1.83 22.30
N VAL A 302 20.33 -1.80 20.98
CA VAL A 302 19.68 -2.94 20.30
C VAL A 302 20.67 -3.70 19.43
N HIS A 303 20.91 -4.98 19.76
CA HIS A 303 21.77 -5.87 18.99
C HIS A 303 21.10 -6.36 17.70
N GLU A 304 21.38 -5.69 16.58
CA GLU A 304 20.78 -5.96 15.27
C GLU A 304 20.89 -7.41 14.80
N GLU A 305 22.07 -8.03 14.96
CA GLU A 305 22.29 -9.42 14.53
C GLU A 305 21.41 -10.41 15.28
N VAL A 306 21.15 -10.15 16.56
CA VAL A 306 20.25 -10.95 17.39
C VAL A 306 18.81 -10.82 16.90
N LEU A 307 18.37 -9.58 16.64
CA LEU A 307 17.04 -9.32 16.08
C LEU A 307 16.85 -10.02 14.74
N LYS A 308 17.86 -9.96 13.87
CA LYS A 308 17.84 -10.58 12.54
C LYS A 308 17.80 -12.11 12.63
N SER A 309 18.56 -12.73 13.53
CA SER A 309 18.49 -14.19 13.76
C SER A 309 17.13 -14.64 14.27
N ILE A 310 16.56 -13.96 15.27
CA ILE A 310 15.21 -14.28 15.79
C ILE A 310 14.16 -14.12 14.69
N ALA A 311 14.22 -13.03 13.94
CA ALA A 311 13.28 -12.74 12.86
C ALA A 311 13.37 -13.77 11.73
N LYS A 312 14.58 -14.13 11.29
CA LYS A 312 14.83 -15.18 10.28
C LYS A 312 14.25 -16.52 10.74
N TRP A 313 14.48 -16.88 12.00
CA TRP A 313 13.95 -18.11 12.57
C TRP A 313 12.42 -18.12 12.59
N ALA A 314 11.79 -17.08 13.13
CA ALA A 314 10.33 -16.97 13.19
C ALA A 314 9.72 -17.05 11.78
N THR A 315 10.31 -16.33 10.82
CA THR A 315 9.91 -16.31 9.41
C THR A 315 9.98 -17.70 8.77
N ARG A 316 11.10 -18.43 8.95
CA ARG A 316 11.23 -19.82 8.46
C ARG A 316 10.16 -20.74 9.05
N LYS A 317 9.84 -20.59 10.34
CA LYS A 317 8.78 -21.39 10.99
C LYS A 317 7.40 -21.03 10.47
N ILE A 318 7.10 -19.75 10.25
CA ILE A 318 5.86 -19.29 9.58
C ILE A 318 5.73 -19.95 8.19
N TYR A 319 6.79 -19.92 7.37
CA TYR A 319 6.73 -20.47 6.01
C TYR A 319 6.52 -21.98 5.97
N LYS A 320 7.08 -22.71 6.93
CA LYS A 320 6.96 -24.18 6.99
C LYS A 320 5.69 -24.64 7.72
N ASN A 321 5.26 -23.92 8.76
CA ASN A 321 4.34 -24.45 9.78
C ASN A 321 3.08 -23.61 10.01
N LYS A 322 2.87 -22.51 9.26
CA LYS A 322 1.63 -21.73 9.37
C LYS A 322 0.42 -22.62 9.11
N LYS A 323 -0.50 -22.64 10.08
CA LYS A 323 -1.70 -23.49 10.07
C LYS A 323 -2.97 -22.71 10.39
N TYR A 324 -2.83 -21.58 11.09
CA TYR A 324 -3.95 -20.81 11.60
C TYR A 324 -4.02 -19.46 10.89
N PRO A 325 -5.21 -19.03 10.44
CA PRO A 325 -5.39 -17.68 9.93
C PRO A 325 -5.34 -16.65 11.06
N LEU A 326 -5.14 -15.38 10.72
CA LEU A 326 -5.36 -14.29 11.68
C LEU A 326 -6.81 -14.32 12.23
N PRO A 327 -7.02 -13.93 13.50
CA PRO A 327 -8.36 -13.91 14.07
C PRO A 327 -9.26 -12.93 13.31
N LYS A 328 -10.47 -13.39 12.94
CA LYS A 328 -11.46 -12.57 12.23
C LYS A 328 -12.03 -11.43 13.07
N LYS A 329 -11.94 -11.55 14.40
CA LYS A 329 -12.38 -10.51 15.33
C LYS A 329 -11.47 -9.29 15.22
N LYS A 330 -12.01 -8.15 15.65
CA LYS A 330 -11.25 -6.92 15.87
C LYS A 330 -10.47 -7.04 17.17
N TRP A 331 -9.15 -6.88 17.13
CA TRP A 331 -8.31 -7.04 18.32
C TRP A 331 -7.07 -6.15 18.28
N VAL A 332 -6.49 -5.92 19.45
CA VAL A 332 -5.17 -5.30 19.63
C VAL A 332 -4.40 -6.08 20.70
N THR A 333 -3.08 -6.01 20.66
CA THR A 333 -2.22 -6.54 21.71
C THR A 333 -1.35 -5.43 22.28
N ASP A 334 -1.13 -5.46 23.59
CA ASP A 334 -0.21 -4.53 24.23
C ASP A 334 1.23 -4.91 23.92
N VAL A 335 2.04 -3.90 23.67
CA VAL A 335 3.48 -4.07 23.55
C VAL A 335 4.05 -4.28 24.94
N THR A 336 4.87 -5.32 25.10
CA THR A 336 5.44 -5.72 26.40
C THR A 336 6.93 -5.44 26.51
N TRP A 337 7.58 -5.00 25.44
CA TRP A 337 9.00 -4.67 25.44
C TRP A 337 9.22 -3.19 25.73
N ASP A 338 9.90 -2.89 26.83
CA ASP A 338 10.17 -1.53 27.32
C ASP A 338 10.78 -0.61 26.26
N PHE A 339 11.65 -1.13 25.39
CA PHE A 339 12.20 -0.35 24.29
C PHE A 339 11.13 0.23 23.37
N LEU A 340 10.18 -0.59 22.91
CA LEU A 340 9.11 -0.15 22.03
C LEU A 340 8.13 0.78 22.75
N ILE A 341 7.89 0.53 24.05
CA ILE A 341 7.07 1.41 24.90
C ILE A 341 7.73 2.79 25.04
N ASN A 342 9.05 2.83 25.25
CA ASN A 342 9.83 4.07 25.42
C ASN A 342 9.85 4.93 24.16
N ILE A 343 9.83 4.32 22.97
CA ILE A 343 9.68 5.04 21.70
C ILE A 343 8.21 5.40 21.39
N GLY A 344 7.30 5.15 22.33
CA GLY A 344 5.90 5.55 22.28
C GLY A 344 4.94 4.48 21.73
N ILE A 345 5.42 3.32 21.27
CA ILE A 345 4.56 2.27 20.72
C ILE A 345 3.91 1.47 21.85
N LYS A 346 2.59 1.60 21.97
CA LYS A 346 1.82 0.98 23.06
C LYS A 346 1.09 -0.30 22.66
N GLN A 347 0.54 -0.31 21.45
CA GLN A 347 -0.35 -1.38 20.99
C GLN A 347 -0.06 -1.75 19.54
N ILE A 348 -0.17 -3.03 19.20
CA ILE A 348 -0.03 -3.54 17.83
C ILE A 348 -1.26 -4.38 17.44
N THR A 349 -1.65 -4.30 16.18
CA THR A 349 -2.65 -5.18 15.56
C THR A 349 -2.26 -5.52 14.12
N PHE A 350 -2.84 -6.60 13.57
CA PHE A 350 -2.79 -6.90 12.14
C PHE A 350 -4.06 -6.41 11.46
N ILE A 351 -3.90 -5.61 10.42
CA ILE A 351 -5.03 -4.97 9.73
C ILE A 351 -5.40 -5.70 8.45
N ARG A 352 -4.45 -6.41 7.84
CA ARG A 352 -4.69 -7.18 6.61
C ARG A 352 -3.64 -8.25 6.39
N GLU A 353 -4.10 -9.35 5.82
CA GLU A 353 -3.30 -10.44 5.27
C GLU A 353 -3.86 -10.76 3.88
N LYS A 354 -2.99 -10.80 2.86
CA LYS A 354 -3.36 -11.03 1.47
C LYS A 354 -2.32 -11.92 0.79
N GLU A 355 -2.77 -12.92 0.04
CA GLU A 355 -1.90 -13.65 -0.89
C GLU A 355 -1.84 -12.89 -2.23
N ILE A 356 -0.64 -12.76 -2.78
CA ILE A 356 -0.39 -12.18 -4.10
C ILE A 356 0.55 -13.09 -4.89
N GLU A 357 0.60 -12.90 -6.21
CA GLU A 357 1.58 -13.59 -7.05
C GLU A 357 2.87 -12.75 -7.17
N GLY A 358 3.99 -13.33 -6.73
CA GLY A 358 5.32 -12.75 -6.92
C GLY A 358 6.08 -13.41 -8.08
N PRO A 359 7.29 -12.92 -8.40
CA PRO A 359 8.12 -13.46 -9.49
C PRO A 359 8.49 -14.93 -9.30
N ASN A 360 8.55 -15.37 -8.04
CA ASN A 360 8.95 -16.74 -7.66
C ASN A 360 7.75 -17.57 -7.15
N GLY A 361 6.52 -17.16 -7.47
CA GLY A 361 5.28 -17.81 -7.07
C GLY A 361 4.53 -17.04 -5.98
N LYS A 362 3.59 -17.72 -5.32
CA LYS A 362 2.71 -17.14 -4.29
C LYS A 362 3.47 -16.57 -3.09
N GLU A 363 3.23 -15.30 -2.83
CA GLU A 363 3.73 -14.54 -1.70
C GLU A 363 2.59 -14.06 -0.79
N THR A 364 2.90 -13.77 0.48
CA THR A 364 1.94 -13.23 1.44
C THR A 364 2.35 -11.83 1.85
N ILE A 365 1.41 -10.91 1.81
CA ILE A 365 1.55 -9.58 2.40
C ILE A 365 0.80 -9.57 3.71
N VAL A 366 1.44 -9.05 4.74
CA VAL A 366 0.83 -8.81 6.05
C VAL A 366 1.08 -7.36 6.42
N TYR A 367 0.01 -6.65 6.74
CA TYR A 367 0.08 -5.29 7.23
C TYR A 367 -0.20 -5.27 8.72
N ALA A 368 0.67 -4.59 9.45
CA ALA A 368 0.54 -4.33 10.87
C ALA A 368 0.27 -2.84 11.11
N LYS A 369 -0.35 -2.57 12.25
CA LYS A 369 -0.55 -1.23 12.78
C LYS A 369 0.04 -1.17 14.19
N ALA A 370 0.88 -0.17 14.45
CA ALA A 370 1.44 0.16 15.75
C ALA A 370 0.91 1.52 16.21
N ASN A 371 0.24 1.60 17.36
CA ASN A 371 -0.27 2.86 17.90
C ASN A 371 0.82 3.56 18.74
N ILE A 372 1.08 4.85 18.45
CA ILE A 372 2.09 5.68 19.15
C ILE A 372 1.45 6.64 20.17
N GLY A 373 0.15 6.91 20.05
CA GLY A 373 -0.55 7.85 20.93
C GLY A 373 -2.02 7.96 20.59
N GLU A 374 -2.72 8.92 21.20
CA GLU A 374 -4.10 9.22 20.84
C GLU A 374 -4.17 9.64 19.37
N LYS A 375 -4.95 8.90 18.57
CA LYS A 375 -5.10 9.05 17.11
C LYS A 375 -3.81 8.99 16.26
N THR A 376 -2.66 8.66 16.85
CA THR A 376 -1.38 8.59 16.14
C THR A 376 -0.92 7.15 16.01
N TYR A 377 -0.61 6.70 14.79
CA TYR A 377 -0.22 5.32 14.54
C TYR A 377 0.73 5.18 13.34
N ILE A 378 1.46 4.05 13.30
CA ILE A 378 2.23 3.51 12.18
C ILE A 378 1.50 2.37 11.53
N ILE A 379 1.27 2.41 10.21
CA ILE A 379 0.94 1.22 9.43
C ILE A 379 2.18 0.84 8.62
N TYR A 380 2.53 -0.44 8.64
CA TYR A 380 3.72 -0.95 7.97
C TYR A 380 3.50 -2.39 7.49
N PRO A 381 4.07 -2.78 6.34
CA PRO A 381 4.12 -4.17 5.92
C PRO A 381 5.15 -4.95 6.74
N ILE A 382 4.92 -6.25 6.91
CA ILE A 382 5.96 -7.16 7.37
C ILE A 382 6.94 -7.41 6.22
N ILE A 383 8.21 -7.06 6.43
CA ILE A 383 9.31 -7.22 5.46
C ILE A 383 10.11 -8.47 5.81
N ASP A 384 10.46 -9.28 4.80
CA ASP A 384 11.30 -10.48 5.00
C ASP A 384 12.68 -10.09 5.57
N PRO A 385 13.16 -10.73 6.66
CA PRO A 385 14.46 -10.46 7.28
C PRO A 385 15.69 -10.60 6.38
N SER A 386 15.57 -11.28 5.24
CA SER A 386 16.60 -11.33 4.20
C SER A 386 16.85 -9.96 3.57
N ASN A 387 15.86 -9.06 3.56
CA ASN A 387 15.90 -7.76 2.88
C ASN A 387 16.02 -6.59 3.86
N TRP A 388 16.59 -6.77 5.05
CA TRP A 388 16.64 -5.75 6.10
C TRP A 388 17.89 -4.85 6.09
N GLU A 389 18.69 -4.88 5.03
CA GLU A 389 19.99 -4.18 4.98
C GLU A 389 19.86 -2.69 5.28
N ASN A 390 18.84 -2.06 4.72
CA ASN A 390 18.60 -0.63 4.82
C ASN A 390 17.64 -0.21 5.95
N LEU A 391 17.09 -1.17 6.70
CA LEU A 391 16.22 -0.83 7.83
C LEU A 391 17.05 -0.30 9.01
N SER A 392 16.56 0.77 9.65
CA SER A 392 17.14 1.24 10.91
C SER A 392 16.93 0.24 12.05
N ARG A 393 17.68 0.41 13.14
CA ARG A 393 17.58 -0.43 14.34
C ARG A 393 16.16 -0.48 14.89
N SER A 394 15.53 0.68 15.02
CA SER A 394 14.17 0.84 15.53
C SER A 394 13.14 0.14 14.63
N GLN A 395 13.32 0.20 13.30
CA GLN A 395 12.48 -0.53 12.35
C GLN A 395 12.67 -2.05 12.47
N LYS A 396 13.93 -2.53 12.51
CA LYS A 396 14.25 -3.95 12.73
C LYS A 396 13.64 -4.47 14.04
N ALA A 397 13.75 -3.70 15.11
CA ALA A 397 13.16 -3.99 16.42
C ALA A 397 11.64 -4.17 16.34
N LEU A 398 10.91 -3.20 15.76
CA LEU A 398 9.47 -3.28 15.57
C LEU A 398 9.09 -4.48 14.69
N MET A 399 9.83 -4.70 13.60
CA MET A 399 9.57 -5.79 12.65
C MET A 399 9.78 -7.16 13.28
N THR A 400 10.87 -7.37 14.03
CA THR A 400 11.12 -8.61 14.77
C THR A 400 10.02 -8.87 15.79
N TYR A 401 9.65 -7.87 16.61
CA TYR A 401 8.56 -8.04 17.59
C TYR A 401 7.24 -8.43 16.90
N THR A 402 6.92 -7.75 15.80
CA THR A 402 5.72 -8.01 14.99
C THR A 402 5.72 -9.41 14.37
N LEU A 403 6.86 -9.87 13.84
CA LEU A 403 7.03 -11.23 13.32
C LEU A 403 6.83 -12.28 14.41
N CYS A 404 7.33 -12.04 15.62
CA CYS A 404 7.12 -12.92 16.76
C CYS A 404 5.63 -13.00 17.15
N LEU A 405 4.91 -11.88 17.16
CA LEU A 405 3.45 -11.87 17.36
C LEU A 405 2.73 -12.69 16.28
N TYR A 406 3.09 -12.45 15.01
CA TYR A 406 2.46 -13.14 13.88
C TYR A 406 2.72 -14.65 13.93
N HIS A 407 3.94 -15.07 14.28
CA HIS A 407 4.28 -16.48 14.51
C HIS A 407 3.39 -17.11 15.59
N ASP A 408 3.32 -16.49 16.77
CA ASP A 408 2.60 -17.06 17.91
C ASP A 408 1.08 -17.16 17.66
N ILE A 409 0.53 -16.27 16.82
CA ILE A 409 -0.86 -16.35 16.35
C ILE A 409 -1.04 -17.46 15.29
N THR A 410 -0.22 -17.46 14.24
CA THR A 410 -0.50 -18.23 13.01
C THR A 410 0.11 -19.63 12.97
N VAL A 411 1.13 -19.89 13.79
CA VAL A 411 1.82 -21.19 13.91
C VAL A 411 1.39 -21.89 15.20
N GLU A 412 1.51 -21.21 16.34
CA GLU A 412 1.28 -21.82 17.66
C GLU A 412 -0.18 -21.69 18.16
N ASN A 413 -0.94 -20.74 17.62
CA ASN A 413 -2.28 -20.35 18.08
C ASN A 413 -2.33 -20.14 19.61
N ALA A 414 -1.31 -19.45 20.14
CA ALA A 414 -1.02 -19.36 21.57
C ALA A 414 -1.49 -18.04 22.17
N PHE A 415 -2.79 -17.75 22.04
CA PHE A 415 -3.38 -16.52 22.53
C PHE A 415 -4.79 -16.73 23.08
N SER A 416 -5.23 -15.78 23.89
CA SER A 416 -6.57 -15.70 24.44
C SER A 416 -7.10 -14.28 24.31
N PHE A 417 -8.41 -14.13 24.17
CA PHE A 417 -9.07 -12.83 24.22
C PHE A 417 -9.48 -12.50 25.66
N GLU A 418 -9.19 -11.28 26.08
CA GLU A 418 -9.65 -10.70 27.34
C GLU A 418 -10.62 -9.55 27.05
N GLN A 419 -11.63 -9.41 27.90
CA GLN A 419 -12.48 -8.23 27.89
C GLN A 419 -11.70 -7.10 28.56
N GLU A 420 -11.43 -6.03 27.81
CA GLU A 420 -10.88 -4.80 28.38
C GLU A 420 -12.05 -4.06 29.05
N GLU A 421 -11.97 -3.83 30.37
CA GLU A 421 -13.05 -3.19 31.15
C GLU A 421 -13.26 -1.73 30.75
N ASP A 422 -12.27 -1.11 30.11
CA ASP A 422 -12.30 0.29 29.68
C ASP A 422 -11.89 0.41 28.21
N ALA A 423 -12.89 0.46 27.33
CA ALA A 423 -12.69 0.61 25.89
C ALA A 423 -11.96 1.90 25.50
N SER A 424 -11.91 2.91 26.39
CA SER A 424 -11.18 4.17 26.15
C SER A 424 -9.65 4.02 26.19
N LYS A 425 -9.14 2.95 26.79
CA LYS A 425 -7.70 2.62 26.81
C LYS A 425 -7.20 1.99 25.52
N LEU A 426 -8.11 1.53 24.68
CA LEU A 426 -7.80 1.01 23.36
C LEU A 426 -7.67 2.21 22.42
N LEU A 427 -6.45 2.48 21.96
CA LEU A 427 -6.21 3.66 21.14
C LEU A 427 -7.09 3.59 19.88
N ALA A 428 -7.87 4.65 19.68
CA ALA A 428 -8.88 4.74 18.63
C ALA A 428 -8.30 4.32 17.27
N ASN A 429 -8.97 3.38 16.62
CA ASN A 429 -8.55 2.85 15.34
C ASN A 429 -9.70 3.05 14.32
N PRO A 430 -9.51 3.82 13.25
CA PRO A 430 -10.56 4.04 12.25
C PRO A 430 -10.99 2.74 11.56
N PHE A 431 -10.10 1.76 11.51
CA PHE A 431 -10.38 0.45 10.92
C PHE A 431 -11.03 -0.52 11.93
N VAL A 432 -10.98 -0.22 13.24
CA VAL A 432 -11.31 -1.18 14.30
C VAL A 432 -12.15 -0.53 15.42
N ASN A 433 -13.48 -0.47 15.21
CA ASN A 433 -14.43 -0.21 16.30
C ASN A 433 -14.50 -1.40 17.27
N ASN A 434 -14.49 -1.11 18.59
CA ASN A 434 -14.63 -2.07 19.69
C ASN A 434 -13.65 -3.28 19.63
N PRO A 435 -12.32 -3.07 19.66
CA PRO A 435 -11.38 -4.18 19.68
C PRO A 435 -11.44 -4.98 20.99
N GLU A 436 -11.20 -6.30 20.93
CA GLU A 436 -10.91 -7.15 22.08
C GLU A 436 -9.38 -7.17 22.36
N LYS A 437 -8.98 -7.34 23.63
CA LYS A 437 -7.57 -7.46 23.99
C LYS A 437 -7.07 -8.87 23.69
N LEU A 438 -6.03 -9.00 22.86
CA LEU A 438 -5.38 -10.28 22.57
C LEU A 438 -4.14 -10.43 23.46
N VAL A 439 -4.12 -11.49 24.28
CA VAL A 439 -3.04 -11.77 25.22
C VAL A 439 -2.42 -13.14 24.95
N PHE A 440 -1.09 -13.16 24.83
CA PHE A 440 -0.30 -14.33 24.48
C PHE A 440 -0.03 -15.25 25.68
N GLU A 441 -0.25 -16.55 25.50
CA GLU A 441 -0.18 -17.55 26.57
C GLU A 441 1.26 -17.81 27.04
N GLY A 442 2.24 -17.72 26.11
CA GLY A 442 3.67 -17.85 26.43
C GLY A 442 4.16 -16.77 27.40
N ILE A 443 3.58 -15.57 27.36
CA ILE A 443 3.84 -14.48 28.31
C ILE A 443 3.14 -14.75 29.66
N LYS A 444 1.88 -15.21 29.64
CA LYS A 444 1.10 -15.52 30.86
C LYS A 444 1.73 -16.60 31.73
N ALA A 445 2.47 -17.56 31.17
CA ALA A 445 3.17 -18.60 31.91
C ALA A 445 4.14 -18.04 32.98
N LYS A 446 4.74 -16.85 32.76
CA LYS A 446 5.58 -16.15 33.76
C LYS A 446 4.76 -15.60 34.94
N SER A 447 3.57 -15.05 34.69
CA SER A 447 2.73 -14.47 35.76
C SER A 447 2.23 -15.51 36.76
N LYS A 448 1.84 -16.69 36.28
CA LYS A 448 1.34 -17.79 37.13
C LYS A 448 2.43 -18.47 37.95
N VAL A 449 3.65 -18.59 37.41
CA VAL A 449 4.79 -19.15 38.15
C VAL A 449 5.24 -18.20 39.28
N ASN A 450 5.19 -16.88 39.05
CA ASN A 450 5.51 -15.91 40.11
C ASN A 450 4.39 -15.75 41.15
N GLN A 451 3.11 -15.96 40.81
CA GLN A 451 2.01 -15.95 41.78
C GLN A 451 1.93 -17.23 42.63
N ALA A 452 2.41 -18.38 42.13
CA ALA A 452 2.43 -19.61 42.93
C ALA A 452 3.35 -19.54 44.16
N ASN A 453 4.34 -18.63 44.15
CA ASN A 453 5.23 -18.40 45.29
C ASN A 453 4.69 -17.38 46.31
N ASN A 454 3.52 -16.75 46.05
CA ASN A 454 2.92 -15.76 46.94
C ASN A 454 1.38 -15.91 46.97
N HIS A 455 0.86 -16.97 47.57
CA HIS A 455 -0.09 -16.87 48.69
C HIS A 455 -0.68 -18.22 49.13
N ASN A 456 -0.79 -18.33 50.44
CA ASN A 456 -1.54 -19.32 51.20
C ASN A 456 -3.01 -19.46 50.78
N LYS A 457 -3.49 -20.70 50.93
CA LYS A 457 -4.87 -21.17 51.11
C LYS A 457 -5.96 -20.08 51.16
N THR A 458 -6.80 -20.03 50.14
CA THR A 458 -8.26 -20.02 50.31
C THR A 458 -8.93 -20.71 49.12
N SER A 459 -9.76 -21.70 49.45
CA SER A 459 -10.57 -22.46 48.52
C SER A 459 -11.78 -21.65 48.07
N ALA A 460 -11.87 -21.34 46.78
CA ALA A 460 -13.12 -20.95 46.15
C ALA A 460 -13.29 -21.74 44.84
N SER A 461 -14.43 -22.41 44.74
CA SER A 461 -14.85 -23.26 43.63
C SER A 461 -14.84 -22.48 42.31
N ARG A 462 -13.92 -22.82 41.40
CA ARG A 462 -13.98 -22.41 39.99
C ARG A 462 -14.08 -23.65 39.12
N SER A 463 -14.94 -23.52 38.11
CA SER A 463 -15.25 -24.46 37.04
C SER A 463 -14.02 -25.21 36.52
N LYS A 464 -14.18 -26.51 36.31
CA LYS A 464 -13.21 -27.41 35.68
C LYS A 464 -12.89 -26.96 34.24
N HIS A 465 -11.96 -26.03 34.07
CA HIS A 465 -11.05 -26.08 32.94
C HIS A 465 -9.92 -27.01 33.34
N GLN A 466 -9.92 -28.24 32.82
CA GLN A 466 -8.71 -29.06 32.86
C GLN A 466 -7.65 -28.30 32.05
N PRO A 467 -6.49 -27.95 32.63
CA PRO A 467 -5.41 -27.36 31.86
C PRO A 467 -4.94 -28.40 30.83
N HIS A 468 -5.04 -28.06 29.54
CA HIS A 468 -4.37 -28.83 28.50
C HIS A 468 -2.87 -28.91 28.85
N LYS A 469 -2.33 -30.12 28.88
CA LYS A 469 -0.94 -30.40 29.27
C LYS A 469 -0.04 -30.14 28.06
N GLU A 470 0.38 -28.89 27.86
CA GLU A 470 1.25 -28.54 26.74
C GLU A 470 2.71 -28.44 27.19
N HIS A 471 3.63 -29.04 26.42
CA HIS A 471 5.07 -28.93 26.62
C HIS A 471 5.59 -27.68 25.92
N TRP A 472 6.08 -26.71 26.69
CA TRP A 472 6.65 -25.46 26.18
C TRP A 472 8.17 -25.47 26.28
N VAL A 473 8.82 -25.10 25.19
CA VAL A 473 10.27 -24.91 25.16
C VAL A 473 10.57 -23.44 24.88
N THR A 474 11.58 -22.93 25.58
CA THR A 474 12.00 -21.54 25.49
C THR A 474 13.51 -21.49 25.43
N PHE A 475 14.04 -20.53 24.69
CA PHE A 475 15.46 -20.31 24.59
C PHE A 475 15.74 -18.82 24.41
N HIS A 476 16.99 -18.42 24.56
CA HIS A 476 17.42 -17.05 24.36
C HIS A 476 18.90 -16.99 24.00
N PHE A 477 19.31 -15.85 23.44
CA PHE A 477 20.71 -15.54 23.25
C PHE A 477 21.26 -14.79 24.46
N ARG A 478 22.55 -14.99 24.74
CA ARG A 478 23.30 -14.23 25.76
C ARG A 478 24.59 -13.74 25.14
N LYS A 479 24.92 -12.46 25.36
CA LYS A 479 26.16 -11.86 24.87
C LYS A 479 27.37 -12.53 25.53
N LEU A 480 28.39 -12.84 24.75
CA LEU A 480 29.68 -13.33 25.24
C LEU A 480 30.52 -12.16 25.76
N THR A 481 31.37 -12.43 26.74
CA THR A 481 32.26 -11.42 27.35
C THR A 481 33.46 -11.04 26.46
N SER A 482 33.64 -11.71 25.33
CA SER A 482 34.69 -11.49 24.32
C SER A 482 34.12 -11.83 22.95
N ASP A 483 34.69 -11.30 21.86
CA ASP A 483 34.29 -11.55 20.45
C ASP A 483 34.55 -13.00 19.98
N ASN A 484 34.55 -13.96 20.90
CA ASN A 484 34.74 -15.37 20.64
C ASN A 484 33.50 -15.98 19.98
N GLU A 485 33.70 -17.02 19.18
CA GLU A 485 32.61 -17.83 18.63
C GLU A 485 31.87 -18.61 19.73
N SER A 486 30.60 -18.90 19.49
CA SER A 486 29.80 -19.78 20.34
C SER A 486 30.42 -21.18 20.39
N SER A 487 30.40 -21.85 21.55
CA SER A 487 30.91 -23.23 21.66
C SER A 487 30.15 -24.21 20.76
N GLU A 488 30.81 -25.29 20.32
CA GLU A 488 30.19 -26.36 19.51
C GLU A 488 28.92 -26.91 20.19
N GLN A 489 28.94 -27.09 21.51
CA GLN A 489 27.75 -27.53 22.27
C GLN A 489 26.58 -26.54 22.18
N ALA A 490 26.86 -25.24 22.16
CA ALA A 490 25.81 -24.23 21.98
C ALA A 490 25.25 -24.31 20.55
N GLN A 491 26.12 -24.48 19.55
CA GLN A 491 25.73 -24.64 18.14
C GLN A 491 24.87 -25.90 17.93
N GLU A 492 25.27 -27.05 18.48
CA GLU A 492 24.49 -28.29 18.43
C GLU A 492 23.11 -28.14 19.07
N LYS A 493 23.03 -27.42 20.20
CA LYS A 493 21.75 -27.13 20.86
C LYS A 493 20.86 -26.21 20.01
N ALA A 494 21.43 -25.14 19.46
CA ALA A 494 20.71 -24.21 18.60
C ALA A 494 20.19 -24.91 17.32
N ALA A 495 21.00 -25.79 16.74
CA ALA A 495 20.63 -26.59 15.56
C ALA A 495 19.36 -27.44 15.79
N LYS A 496 19.11 -27.93 17.02
CA LYS A 496 17.87 -28.67 17.34
C LYS A 496 16.60 -27.85 17.14
N TYR A 497 16.70 -26.52 17.19
CA TYR A 497 15.58 -25.60 17.02
C TYR A 497 15.56 -24.93 15.64
N ASP A 498 16.48 -25.31 14.74
CA ASP A 498 16.75 -24.67 13.45
C ASP A 498 17.12 -23.18 13.57
N ILE A 499 17.82 -22.77 14.63
CA ILE A 499 18.22 -21.38 14.85
C ILE A 499 19.74 -21.20 14.76
N GLU A 500 20.16 -20.13 14.08
CA GLU A 500 21.55 -19.72 13.95
C GLU A 500 21.94 -18.78 15.09
N ILE A 501 23.10 -19.02 15.69
CA ILE A 501 23.63 -18.18 16.77
C ILE A 501 24.31 -16.95 16.15
N PRO A 502 23.91 -15.72 16.53
CA PRO A 502 24.60 -14.50 16.11
C PRO A 502 26.06 -14.48 16.59
N GLY A 503 26.96 -13.87 15.82
CA GLY A 503 28.35 -13.66 16.23
C GLY A 503 28.45 -12.87 17.54
N GLY A 504 29.31 -13.32 18.46
CA GLY A 504 29.46 -12.72 19.80
C GLY A 504 28.37 -13.10 20.81
N PHE A 505 27.50 -14.08 20.48
CA PHE A 505 26.46 -14.59 21.37
C PHE A 505 26.61 -16.10 21.61
N THR A 506 25.99 -16.57 22.69
CA THR A 506 25.77 -18.00 22.96
C THR A 506 24.28 -18.31 23.06
N PHE A 507 23.94 -19.58 22.91
CA PHE A 507 22.57 -20.09 22.94
C PHE A 507 22.27 -20.81 24.25
N ILE A 508 21.16 -20.45 24.89
CA ILE A 508 20.72 -21.08 26.13
C ILE A 508 19.27 -21.53 25.96
N ASP A 509 19.06 -22.85 26.01
CA ASP A 509 17.75 -23.47 26.09
C ASP A 509 17.30 -23.71 27.53
N ALA A 510 16.00 -23.57 27.77
CA ALA A 510 15.35 -23.97 29.00
C ALA A 510 14.06 -24.72 28.65
N HIS A 511 13.89 -25.91 29.23
CA HIS A 511 12.65 -26.67 29.10
C HIS A 511 11.69 -26.27 30.21
N MET A 512 10.51 -25.75 29.87
CA MET A 512 9.43 -25.61 30.86
C MET A 512 8.61 -26.90 30.85
N ARG A 513 8.86 -27.77 31.85
CA ARG A 513 8.09 -29.01 32.00
C ARG A 513 6.65 -28.69 32.38
N GLY A 514 5.73 -28.90 31.45
CA GLY A 514 4.39 -29.37 31.78
C GLY A 514 4.52 -30.72 32.52
N GLY A 515 3.83 -30.86 33.65
CA GLY A 515 4.02 -31.96 34.60
C GLY A 515 3.99 -33.36 33.96
N SER A 516 4.88 -34.22 34.43
CA SER A 516 5.08 -35.60 33.99
C SER A 516 3.78 -36.41 34.01
N GLY A 517 3.28 -36.73 32.82
CA GLY A 517 2.31 -37.79 32.61
C GLY A 517 2.53 -38.34 31.21
N GLU A 518 2.71 -39.66 31.11
CA GLU A 518 2.81 -40.36 29.83
C GLU A 518 1.56 -40.08 28.98
N GLY A 519 1.77 -39.72 27.72
CA GLY A 519 0.70 -39.59 26.73
C GLY A 519 0.45 -38.16 26.25
N ASP A 520 1.37 -37.62 25.45
CA ASP A 520 1.04 -37.20 24.08
C ASP A 520 2.31 -36.85 23.31
N LYS A 521 2.49 -37.44 22.13
CA LYS A 521 3.61 -37.19 21.20
C LYS A 521 3.43 -35.85 20.46
N GLN A 522 2.98 -34.79 21.13
CA GLN A 522 2.94 -33.47 20.50
C GLN A 522 4.34 -32.85 20.55
N ALA A 523 4.79 -32.33 19.41
CA ALA A 523 6.01 -31.55 19.35
C ALA A 523 5.92 -30.37 20.33
N PRO A 524 7.01 -30.02 21.04
CA PRO A 524 6.98 -28.91 21.98
C PRO A 524 6.62 -27.60 21.28
N LYS A 525 5.73 -26.82 21.90
CA LYS A 525 5.39 -25.46 21.43
C LYS A 525 6.50 -24.49 21.79
N VAL A 526 6.75 -23.52 20.91
CA VAL A 526 7.81 -22.52 21.07
C VAL A 526 7.26 -21.13 20.77
N SER A 527 7.16 -20.28 21.79
CA SER A 527 6.73 -18.88 21.61
C SER A 527 7.90 -18.02 21.14
N ALA A 528 7.79 -17.48 19.93
CA ALA A 528 8.75 -16.55 19.36
C ALA A 528 8.82 -15.26 20.18
N LEU A 529 7.69 -14.83 20.75
CA LEU A 529 7.61 -13.64 21.59
C LEU A 529 8.31 -13.83 22.95
N ASP A 530 8.22 -15.01 23.55
CA ASP A 530 8.97 -15.32 24.79
C ASP A 530 10.48 -15.43 24.53
N ILE A 531 10.90 -16.03 23.41
CA ILE A 531 12.31 -16.06 22.99
C ILE A 531 12.85 -14.65 22.84
N PHE A 532 12.11 -13.81 22.11
CA PHE A 532 12.42 -12.42 21.91
C PHE A 532 12.58 -11.69 23.25
N SER A 533 11.55 -11.75 24.09
CA SER A 533 11.50 -11.04 25.37
C SER A 533 12.63 -11.47 26.32
N LYS A 534 12.98 -12.76 26.35
CA LYS A 534 14.09 -13.26 27.17
C LYS A 534 15.45 -12.85 26.63
N THR A 535 15.58 -12.80 25.32
CA THR A 535 16.85 -12.42 24.69
C THR A 535 17.14 -10.95 24.92
N VAL A 536 16.17 -10.06 24.71
CA VAL A 536 16.38 -8.61 24.89
C VAL A 536 16.51 -8.19 26.36
N SER A 537 16.14 -9.06 27.30
CA SER A 537 16.29 -8.83 28.75
C SER A 537 17.65 -9.22 29.34
N LYS A 538 18.54 -9.83 28.53
CA LYS A 538 19.81 -10.41 29.00
C LYS A 538 20.99 -9.90 28.21
#